data_AF-A0A8J8G505-F1
#
_entry.id   AF-A0A8J8G505-F1
#
_cell.length_a   1.000
_cell.length_b   1.000
_cell.length_c   1.000
_cell.angle_alpha   90.00
_cell.angle_beta   90.00
_cell.angle_gamma   90.00
#
_symmetry.space_group_name_H-M   'P 1'
#
loop_
_entity.id
_entity.type
_entity.pdbx_description
1 polymer ?
#
loop_
_entity_poly.entity_id
_entity_poly.type
_entity_poly.pdbx_seq_one_letter_code
_entity_poly.pdbx_strand_id
1 'polypeptide(L)'
;MSVFKKSCFECGKKVDKVKESLCLDCYKVEHPPVKDIKQMNLKYCNICGRIHYNNYFYDVEEFEENLPNLMRKRIEISDGYELNEIRIADFEVRGSKIGFDVVVDCDFTE
;
A
#
# COMPACT_ATOMS: atom_id res chain seq x y z
N MET A 1 -32.88 -15.42 24.55
CA MET A 1 -31.91 -15.93 23.55
C MET A 1 -30.51 -15.63 24.07
N SER A 2 -29.75 -16.65 24.44
CA SER A 2 -28.37 -16.47 24.92
C SER A 2 -27.48 -16.19 23.72
N VAL A 3 -27.09 -14.94 23.52
CA VAL A 3 -26.11 -14.56 22.50
C VAL A 3 -24.75 -15.01 23.03
N PHE A 4 -24.33 -16.22 22.67
CA PHE A 4 -23.00 -16.72 22.99
C PHE A 4 -21.97 -15.83 22.28
N LYS A 5 -21.48 -14.80 22.98
CA LYS A 5 -20.38 -13.97 22.51
C LYS A 5 -19.12 -14.83 22.40
N LYS A 6 -18.47 -14.78 21.25
CA LYS A 6 -17.20 -15.46 21.00
C LYS A 6 -16.06 -14.62 21.59
N SER A 7 -15.05 -15.27 22.15
CA SER A 7 -13.85 -14.59 22.66
C SER A 7 -12.77 -14.52 21.57
N CYS A 8 -12.20 -13.35 21.36
CA CYS A 8 -10.96 -13.20 20.60
C CYS A 8 -9.82 -13.94 21.32
N PHE A 9 -9.06 -14.76 20.60
CA PHE A 9 -7.93 -15.51 21.18
C PHE A 9 -6.78 -14.59 21.63
N GLU A 10 -6.56 -13.49 20.90
CA GLU A 10 -5.45 -12.56 21.15
C GLU A 10 -5.74 -11.61 22.32
N CYS A 11 -6.86 -10.89 22.27
CA CYS A 11 -7.17 -9.85 23.26
C CYS A 11 -8.24 -10.25 24.30
N GLY A 12 -8.81 -11.45 24.20
CA GLY A 12 -9.85 -11.95 25.13
C GLY A 12 -11.21 -11.25 25.02
N LYS A 13 -11.37 -10.25 24.16
CA LYS A 13 -12.60 -9.46 24.00
C LYS A 13 -13.76 -10.35 23.54
N LYS A 14 -14.90 -10.22 24.21
CA LYS A 14 -16.15 -10.92 23.85
C LYS A 14 -16.89 -10.15 22.75
N VAL A 15 -16.90 -10.70 21.55
CA VAL A 15 -17.47 -10.11 20.34
C VAL A 15 -18.51 -11.04 19.71
N ASP A 16 -19.40 -10.47 18.89
CA ASP A 16 -20.48 -11.24 18.27
C ASP A 16 -19.98 -12.11 17.10
N LYS A 17 -18.94 -11.64 16.40
CA LYS A 17 -18.27 -12.35 15.31
C LYS A 17 -16.76 -12.39 15.53
N VAL A 18 -16.15 -13.51 15.15
CA VAL A 18 -14.70 -13.66 15.05
C VAL A 18 -14.37 -14.13 13.65
N LYS A 19 -13.27 -13.64 13.09
CA LYS A 19 -12.67 -14.11 11.84
C LYS A 19 -11.35 -14.78 12.22
N GLU A 20 -11.19 -16.05 11.85
CA GLU A 20 -10.01 -16.86 12.24
C GLU A 20 -9.73 -16.84 13.76
N SER A 21 -10.79 -16.86 14.58
CA SER A 21 -10.72 -16.79 16.06
C SER A 21 -10.25 -15.44 16.64
N LEU A 22 -10.06 -14.42 15.80
CA LEU A 22 -9.73 -13.05 16.19
C LEU A 22 -10.94 -12.12 16.08
N CYS A 23 -10.99 -11.09 16.92
CA CYS A 23 -11.88 -9.95 16.67
C CYS A 23 -11.35 -9.13 15.48
N LEU A 24 -12.21 -8.32 14.85
CA LEU A 24 -11.85 -7.52 13.68
C LEU A 24 -10.61 -6.65 13.92
N ASP A 25 -10.51 -6.01 15.08
CA ASP A 25 -9.35 -5.17 15.43
C ASP A 25 -8.04 -5.98 15.40
N CYS A 26 -8.01 -7.15 16.03
CA CYS A 26 -6.83 -8.03 16.05
C CYS A 26 -6.56 -8.64 14.66
N TYR A 27 -7.61 -8.98 13.91
CA TYR A 27 -7.46 -9.49 12.55
C TYR A 27 -6.80 -8.46 11.63
N LYS A 28 -7.18 -7.18 11.73
CA LYS A 28 -6.58 -6.10 10.92
C LYS A 28 -5.10 -5.84 11.26
N VAL A 29 -4.70 -6.13 12.49
CA VAL A 29 -3.29 -6.00 12.94
C VAL A 29 -2.45 -7.15 12.39
N GLU A 30 -2.93 -8.39 12.48
CA GLU A 30 -2.25 -9.57 11.93
C GLU A 30 -2.25 -9.57 10.39
N HIS A 31 -3.30 -9.02 9.78
CA HIS A 31 -3.47 -8.89 8.33
C HIS A 31 -3.55 -7.42 7.93
N PRO A 32 -2.41 -6.71 7.85
CA PRO A 32 -2.40 -5.32 7.44
C PRO A 32 -2.91 -5.17 6.00
N PRO A 33 -3.47 -4.00 5.62
CA PRO A 33 -4.07 -3.81 4.30
C PRO A 33 -3.09 -4.01 3.15
N VAL A 34 -1.85 -3.55 3.31
CA VAL A 34 -0.78 -3.73 2.33
C VAL A 34 0.09 -4.90 2.74
N LYS A 35 0.14 -5.91 1.88
CA LYS A 35 0.93 -7.13 2.10
C LYS A 35 2.37 -6.96 1.63
N ASP A 36 2.56 -6.37 0.45
CA ASP A 36 3.89 -6.12 -0.12
C ASP A 36 3.87 -4.95 -1.12
N ILE A 37 5.03 -4.33 -1.32
CA ILE A 37 5.25 -3.29 -2.34
C ILE A 37 6.50 -3.66 -3.14
N LYS A 38 6.32 -4.08 -4.39
CA LYS A 38 7.43 -4.52 -5.26
C LYS A 38 8.37 -3.38 -5.61
N GLN A 39 9.64 -3.55 -5.26
CA GLN A 39 10.71 -2.58 -5.52
C GLN A 39 10.77 -2.12 -6.98
N MET A 40 10.94 -0.82 -7.17
CA MET A 40 11.04 -0.18 -8.48
C MET A 40 12.43 0.40 -8.67
N ASN A 41 13.09 0.03 -9.77
CA ASN A 41 14.41 0.54 -10.11
C ASN A 41 14.26 1.77 -11.01
N LEU A 42 14.44 2.95 -10.43
CA LEU A 42 14.46 4.21 -11.16
C LEU A 42 15.87 4.76 -11.22
N LYS A 43 16.22 5.35 -12.36
CA LYS A 43 17.51 6.04 -12.54
C LYS A 43 17.23 7.44 -13.04
N TYR A 44 17.72 8.45 -12.32
CA TYR A 44 17.69 9.81 -12.82
C TYR A 44 19.00 10.13 -13.55
N CYS A 45 18.90 10.66 -14.77
CA CYS A 45 20.05 11.15 -15.51
C CYS A 45 20.26 12.64 -15.18
N ASN A 46 21.33 12.96 -14.46
CA ASN A 46 21.70 14.32 -14.12
C ASN A 46 22.18 15.17 -15.33
N ILE A 47 22.47 14.54 -16.47
CA ILE A 47 22.89 15.24 -17.70
C ILE A 47 21.68 15.72 -18.50
N CYS A 48 20.71 14.83 -18.75
CA CYS A 48 19.53 15.17 -19.54
C CYS A 48 18.30 15.55 -18.70
N GLY A 49 18.35 15.39 -17.38
CA GLY A 49 17.27 15.74 -16.47
C GLY A 49 16.06 14.80 -16.50
N ARG A 50 16.24 13.56 -17.00
CA ARG A 50 15.14 12.61 -17.23
C ARG A 50 15.23 11.37 -16.36
N ILE A 51 14.07 10.78 -16.09
CA ILE A 51 13.92 9.53 -15.36
C ILE A 51 13.90 8.37 -16.34
N HIS A 52 14.83 7.44 -16.17
CA HIS A 52 14.90 6.21 -16.93
C HIS A 52 14.20 5.08 -16.17
N TYR A 53 13.14 4.55 -16.79
CA TYR A 53 12.34 3.45 -16.27
C TYR A 53 11.89 2.53 -17.40
N ASN A 54 12.07 1.22 -17.24
CA ASN A 54 11.68 0.19 -18.21
C ASN A 54 12.11 0.44 -19.67
N ASN A 55 13.35 0.91 -19.88
CA ASN A 55 13.91 1.26 -21.20
C ASN A 55 13.32 2.53 -21.85
N TYR A 56 12.54 3.32 -21.11
CA TYR A 56 12.00 4.61 -21.55
C TYR A 56 12.55 5.75 -20.70
N PHE A 57 12.63 6.94 -21.30
CA PHE A 57 12.98 8.18 -20.63
C PHE A 57 11.75 9.05 -20.51
N TYR A 58 11.45 9.47 -19.29
CA TYR A 58 10.35 10.34 -18.95
C TYR A 58 10.89 11.67 -18.45
N ASP A 59 10.18 12.75 -18.78
CA ASP A 59 10.37 14.01 -18.07
C ASP A 59 9.83 13.86 -16.64
N VAL A 60 10.36 14.64 -15.69
CA VAL A 60 10.08 14.44 -14.26
C VAL A 60 8.59 14.61 -13.93
N GLU A 61 7.96 15.66 -14.45
CA GLU A 61 6.53 15.94 -14.26
C GLU A 61 5.65 14.82 -14.83
N GLU A 62 5.94 14.38 -16.06
CA GLU A 62 5.23 13.26 -16.70
C GLU A 62 5.38 11.97 -15.88
N PHE A 63 6.56 11.71 -15.34
CA PHE A 63 6.79 10.53 -14.52
C PHE A 63 6.00 10.60 -13.20
N GLU A 64 6.01 11.75 -12.52
CA GLU A 64 5.27 11.97 -11.27
C GLU A 64 3.76 11.76 -11.45
N GLU A 65 3.18 12.28 -12.54
CA GLU A 65 1.75 12.07 -12.86
C GLU A 65 1.41 10.60 -13.14
N ASN A 66 2.33 9.85 -13.74
CA ASN A 66 2.13 8.44 -14.07
C ASN A 66 2.48 7.48 -12.92
N LEU A 67 3.20 7.95 -11.90
CA LEU A 67 3.72 7.14 -10.81
C LEU A 67 2.62 6.39 -10.02
N PRO A 68 1.44 6.98 -9.68
CA PRO A 68 0.37 6.25 -9.01
C PRO A 68 -0.08 5.00 -9.78
N ASN A 69 -0.22 5.12 -11.11
CA ASN A 69 -0.62 4.02 -11.98
C ASN A 69 0.44 2.91 -12.06
N LEU A 70 1.72 3.29 -12.01
CA LEU A 70 2.83 2.34 -11.94
C LEU A 70 2.85 1.61 -10.58
N MET A 71 2.62 2.33 -9.48
CA MET A 71 2.57 1.77 -8.13
C MET A 71 1.38 0.83 -7.95
N ARG A 72 0.24 1.11 -8.57
CA ARG A 72 -0.94 0.23 -8.53
C ARG A 72 -0.66 -1.20 -9.01
N LYS A 73 0.28 -1.37 -9.95
CA LYS A 73 0.70 -2.69 -10.46
C LYS A 73 1.73 -3.39 -9.55
N ARG A 74 2.24 -2.69 -8.55
CA ARG A 74 3.35 -3.12 -7.68
C ARG A 74 2.93 -3.34 -6.23
N ILE A 75 1.80 -2.77 -5.81
CA ILE A 75 1.23 -2.96 -4.47
C ILE A 75 0.40 -4.26 -4.47
N GLU A 76 0.69 -5.13 -3.51
CA GLU A 76 -0.08 -6.32 -3.21
C GLU A 76 -0.91 -6.08 -1.94
N ILE A 77 -2.21 -6.31 -2.03
CA ILE A 77 -3.18 -6.04 -0.97
C ILE A 77 -3.61 -7.36 -0.33
N SER A 78 -3.82 -7.32 0.97
CA SER A 78 -4.29 -8.49 1.73
C SER A 78 -5.75 -8.84 1.39
N ASP A 79 -6.10 -10.12 1.50
CA ASP A 79 -7.46 -10.58 1.28
C ASP A 79 -8.44 -9.91 2.27
N GLY A 80 -9.61 -9.49 1.78
CA GLY A 80 -10.61 -8.75 2.58
C GLY A 80 -10.35 -7.25 2.66
N TYR A 81 -9.47 -6.71 1.82
CA TYR A 81 -9.34 -5.27 1.60
C TYR A 81 -9.55 -4.93 0.12
N GLU A 82 -10.08 -3.74 -0.13
CA GLU A 82 -10.18 -3.14 -1.45
C GLU A 82 -9.31 -1.88 -1.52
N LEU A 83 -8.62 -1.71 -2.65
CA LEU A 83 -7.84 -0.51 -2.93
C LEU A 83 -8.78 0.63 -3.32
N ASN A 84 -8.77 1.71 -2.55
CA ASN A 84 -9.50 2.91 -2.92
C ASN A 84 -8.63 3.85 -3.75
N GLU A 85 -7.48 4.24 -3.17
CA GLU A 85 -6.67 5.30 -3.74
C GLU A 85 -5.17 5.07 -3.46
N ILE A 86 -4.35 5.50 -4.41
CA ILE A 86 -2.91 5.60 -4.25
C ILE A 86 -2.53 7.04 -4.55
N ARG A 87 -1.80 7.67 -3.63
CA ARG A 87 -1.24 9.01 -3.80
C ARG A 87 0.27 8.96 -3.61
N ILE A 88 0.96 9.84 -4.31
CA ILE A 88 2.39 10.07 -4.13
C ILE A 88 2.55 11.36 -3.33
N ALA A 89 3.39 11.31 -2.31
CA ALA A 89 3.77 12.45 -1.49
C ALA A 89 5.29 12.63 -1.52
N ASP A 90 5.74 13.84 -1.22
CA ASP A 90 7.16 14.18 -1.03
C ASP A 90 8.08 13.69 -2.15
N PHE A 91 7.65 13.84 -3.40
CA PHE A 91 8.47 13.48 -4.55
C PHE A 91 9.68 14.43 -4.64
N GLU A 92 10.89 13.86 -4.55
CA GLU A 92 12.13 14.62 -4.63
C GLU A 92 13.19 13.94 -5.49
N VAL A 93 13.95 14.77 -6.21
CA VAL A 93 15.14 14.35 -6.95
C VAL A 93 16.36 14.99 -6.31
N ARG A 94 17.27 14.18 -5.78
CA ARG A 94 18.54 14.64 -5.18
C ARG A 94 19.73 14.01 -5.89
N GLY A 95 20.41 14.80 -6.71
CA GLY A 95 21.54 14.32 -7.51
C GLY A 95 21.08 13.31 -8.56
N SER A 96 21.46 12.04 -8.41
CA SER A 96 21.02 10.91 -9.24
C SER A 96 19.96 10.02 -8.57
N LYS A 97 19.50 10.38 -7.38
CA LYS A 97 18.52 9.62 -6.59
C LYS A 97 17.14 10.26 -6.70
N ILE A 98 16.12 9.41 -6.65
CA ILE A 98 14.72 9.78 -6.62
C ILE A 98 14.13 9.19 -5.33
N GLY A 99 13.44 10.01 -4.56
CA GLY A 99 12.70 9.61 -3.36
C GLY A 99 11.25 10.05 -3.49
N PHE A 100 10.33 9.26 -2.95
CA PHE A 100 8.91 9.60 -2.85
C PHE A 100 8.26 8.68 -1.82
N ASP A 101 7.21 9.19 -1.20
CA ASP A 101 6.35 8.45 -0.30
C ASP A 101 5.09 7.99 -1.03
N VAL A 102 4.65 6.77 -0.73
CA VAL A 102 3.46 6.18 -1.33
C VAL A 102 2.41 6.04 -0.25
N VAL A 103 1.32 6.77 -0.40
CA VAL A 103 0.16 6.70 0.48
C VAL A 103 -0.86 5.76 -0.18
N VAL A 104 -1.24 4.70 0.54
CA VAL A 104 -2.17 3.68 0.08
C VAL A 104 -3.38 3.67 1.00
N ASP A 105 -4.54 4.04 0.46
CA ASP A 105 -5.80 4.03 1.16
C ASP A 105 -6.59 2.76 0.79
N CYS A 106 -6.88 1.93 1.80
CA CYS A 106 -7.61 0.68 1.64
C CYS A 106 -8.83 0.62 2.57
N ASP A 107 -9.95 0.12 2.07
CA ASP A 107 -11.12 -0.21 2.87
C ASP A 107 -11.20 -1.71 3.15
N PHE A 108 -11.66 -2.07 4.34
CA PHE A 108 -11.88 -3.46 4.71
C PHE A 108 -13.27 -3.91 4.24
N THR A 109 -13.32 -4.98 3.45
CA THR A 109 -14.57 -5.60 2.98
C THR A 109 -14.99 -6.70 3.95
N GLU A 110 -16.03 -6.43 4.74
CA GLU A 110 -16.64 -7.37 5.71
C GLU A 110 -17.55 -8.42 5.07
#